data_AF-A0A6C0HHX9-F1
#
_entry.id   AF-A0A6C0HHX9-F1
#
_cell.length_a   1.000
_cell.length_b   1.000
_cell.length_c   1.000
_cell.angle_alpha   90.00
_cell.angle_beta   90.00
_cell.angle_gamma   90.00
#
_symmetry.space_group_name_H-M   'P 1'
#
loop_
_entity.id
_entity.type
_entity.pdbx_description
1 polymer ?
#
loop_
_entity_poly.entity_id
_entity_poly.type
_entity_poly.pdbx_seq_one_letter_code
_entity_poly.pdbx_strand_id
1 'polypeptide(L)'
;MSSRNFAVLDEEIAYMPSRTAEVRKALKKLREIDALKEKTKYTPEELEKLATETYWKNILDPPNTKSSEEAAERKAKQYKRHEEKESKKEAKRLAEEERMRKQNEARLKRDAEEMARKKQRQDEYTQRYAERQRTEEKTRREYEEKMQSELEQYHRETQFKQQYINEFAIAISIYKSPDRAFRKLSLKYHPDKNPENREHAEKIQKILGEIREQYMQ
;
A
#
# COMPACT_ATOMS: atom_id res chain seq x y z
N MET A 1 44.08 80.96 64.99
CA MET A 1 45.49 81.00 65.41
C MET A 1 46.35 80.54 64.25
N SER A 2 47.51 81.18 64.15
CA SER A 2 48.42 81.20 63.01
C SER A 2 49.19 79.88 62.80
N SER A 3 49.75 79.76 61.59
CA SER A 3 50.91 78.93 61.18
C SER A 3 50.56 77.51 60.67
N ARG A 4 51.08 77.02 59.54
CA ARG A 4 52.31 77.38 58.82
C ARG A 4 52.26 76.80 57.40
N ASN A 5 52.57 77.65 56.42
CA ASN A 5 52.88 77.27 55.04
C ASN A 5 54.14 76.39 55.02
N PHE A 6 54.11 75.31 54.25
CA PHE A 6 55.33 74.68 53.73
C PHE A 6 55.24 74.61 52.20
N ALA A 7 56.33 75.06 51.60
CA ALA A 7 56.41 75.53 50.24
C ALA A 7 56.20 74.42 49.19
N VAL A 8 55.42 74.81 48.19
CA VAL A 8 55.36 74.22 46.85
C VAL A 8 56.74 74.36 46.21
N LEU A 9 57.25 73.27 45.67
CA LEU A 9 58.28 73.26 44.64
C LEU A 9 57.75 72.42 43.49
N ASP A 10 57.58 73.11 42.37
CA ASP A 10 57.21 72.60 41.05
C ASP A 10 58.08 71.41 40.63
N GLU A 11 57.43 70.38 40.08
CA GLU A 11 58.01 69.67 38.95
C GLU A 11 56.89 69.09 38.07
N GLU A 12 56.91 69.54 36.82
CA GLU A 12 56.05 69.11 35.72
C GLU A 12 56.01 67.59 35.61
N ILE A 13 54.95 66.96 36.11
CA ILE A 13 54.59 65.61 35.68
C ILE A 13 53.58 65.75 34.54
N ALA A 14 54.15 65.95 33.36
CA ALA A 14 53.48 65.79 32.08
C ALA A 14 52.75 64.43 32.01
N TYR A 15 51.43 64.50 32.06
CA TYR A 15 50.49 63.90 31.09
C TYR A 15 51.01 62.68 30.27
N MET A 16 50.77 61.47 30.75
CA MET A 16 50.49 60.29 29.90
C MET A 16 49.65 59.25 30.70
N PRO A 17 48.37 59.04 30.36
CA PRO A 17 47.53 58.05 31.01
C PRO A 17 47.75 56.68 30.33
N SER A 18 48.31 55.71 31.07
CA SER A 18 48.25 54.24 30.85
C SER A 18 49.60 53.53 31.06
N ARG A 19 50.04 53.42 32.32
CA ARG A 19 50.84 52.26 32.74
C ARG A 19 50.16 51.66 33.96
N THR A 20 49.39 50.60 33.75
CA THR A 20 48.73 49.82 34.82
C THR A 20 49.78 49.42 35.87
N ALA A 21 49.36 49.13 37.11
CA ALA A 21 50.28 48.70 38.17
C ALA A 21 51.16 47.50 37.71
N GLU A 22 50.62 46.66 36.84
CA GLU A 22 51.28 45.54 36.19
C GLU A 22 52.43 45.96 35.26
N VAL A 23 52.24 47.01 34.46
CA VAL A 23 53.27 47.55 33.57
C VAL A 23 54.45 48.12 34.37
N ARG A 24 54.17 48.82 35.49
CA ARG A 24 55.23 49.31 36.41
C ARG A 24 56.00 48.16 37.06
N LYS A 25 55.30 47.09 37.46
CA LYS A 25 55.91 45.88 38.01
C LYS A 25 56.77 45.16 36.96
N ALA A 26 56.29 45.07 35.72
CA ALA A 26 57.01 44.47 34.60
C ALA A 26 58.33 45.21 34.31
N LEU A 27 58.32 46.54 34.25
CA LEU A 27 59.55 47.33 34.07
C LEU A 27 60.56 47.13 35.20
N LYS A 28 60.08 47.09 36.46
CA LYS A 28 60.96 46.84 37.61
C LYS A 28 61.59 45.45 37.53
N LYS A 29 60.81 44.43 37.15
CA LYS A 29 61.30 43.06 36.98
C LYS A 29 62.26 42.91 35.81
N LEU A 30 62.03 43.61 34.69
CA LEU A 30 63.00 43.62 33.59
C LEU A 30 64.33 44.28 33.99
N ARG A 31 64.32 45.38 34.74
CA ARG A 31 65.56 45.98 35.27
C ARG A 31 66.31 45.05 36.21
N GLU A 32 65.61 44.34 37.09
CA GLU A 32 66.21 43.31 37.96
C GLU A 32 66.84 42.18 37.12
N ILE A 33 66.17 41.73 36.06
CA ILE A 33 66.66 40.71 35.13
C ILE A 33 67.87 41.20 34.33
N ASP A 34 67.87 42.44 33.84
CA ASP A 34 69.00 43.02 33.09
C ASP A 34 70.24 43.16 33.99
N ALA A 35 70.07 43.60 35.23
CA ALA A 35 71.15 43.63 36.21
C ALA A 35 71.67 42.23 36.58
N LEU A 36 70.82 41.20 36.50
CA LEU A 36 71.28 39.82 36.65
C LEU A 36 72.12 39.39 35.46
N LYS A 37 71.71 39.70 34.22
CA LYS A 37 72.46 39.30 32.99
C LYS A 37 73.91 39.77 32.95
N GLU A 38 74.25 40.86 33.63
CA GLU A 38 75.62 41.35 33.71
C GLU A 38 76.55 40.48 34.59
N LYS A 39 76.00 39.58 35.42
CA LYS A 39 76.78 38.64 36.24
C LYS A 39 77.21 37.39 35.46
N THR A 40 78.37 36.83 35.78
CA THR A 40 78.94 35.64 35.09
C THR A 40 78.65 34.28 35.75
N LYS A 41 78.08 34.26 36.96
CA LYS A 41 77.66 33.02 37.66
C LYS A 41 76.25 33.22 38.22
N TYR A 42 75.36 32.27 37.96
CA TYR A 42 73.95 32.31 38.37
C TYR A 42 73.61 31.18 39.31
N THR A 43 72.81 31.49 40.32
CA THR A 43 72.10 30.52 41.16
C THR A 43 70.86 29.98 40.44
N PRO A 44 70.31 28.80 40.83
CA PRO A 44 69.13 28.21 40.20
C PRO A 44 67.91 29.15 40.21
N GLU A 45 67.73 29.93 41.28
CA GLU A 45 66.65 30.91 41.41
C GLU A 45 66.84 32.13 40.48
N GLU A 46 68.07 32.51 40.15
CA GLU A 46 68.35 33.59 39.21
C GLU A 46 68.09 33.14 37.76
N LEU A 47 68.34 31.86 37.44
CA LEU A 47 67.98 31.28 36.14
C LEU A 47 66.47 31.28 35.92
N GLU A 48 65.67 31.00 36.95
CA GLU A 48 64.21 31.06 36.86
C GLU A 48 63.73 32.49 36.61
N LYS A 49 64.33 33.49 37.27
CA LYS A 49 64.04 34.90 37.02
C LYS A 49 64.38 35.32 35.58
N LEU A 50 65.53 34.89 35.06
CA LEU A 50 65.89 35.11 33.65
C LEU A 50 64.88 34.45 32.71
N ALA A 51 64.39 33.24 33.01
CA ALA A 51 63.38 32.58 32.19
C ALA A 51 62.04 33.34 32.13
N THR A 52 61.69 34.08 33.20
CA THR A 52 60.48 34.92 33.21
C THR A 52 60.59 36.21 32.41
N GLU A 53 61.75 36.52 31.82
CA GLU A 53 61.96 37.73 31.02
C GLU A 53 60.93 37.90 29.90
N THR A 54 60.68 36.85 29.15
CA THR A 54 59.73 36.86 28.02
C THR A 54 58.31 37.22 28.47
N TYR A 55 57.91 36.74 29.66
CA TYR A 55 56.61 37.05 30.24
C TYR A 55 56.48 38.54 30.59
N TRP A 56 57.51 39.13 31.21
CA TRP A 56 57.49 40.56 31.56
C TRP A 56 57.60 41.46 30.32
N LYS A 57 58.35 41.04 29.29
CA LYS A 57 58.36 41.72 27.98
C LYS A 57 56.98 41.70 27.32
N ASN A 58 56.28 40.56 27.33
CA ASN A 58 54.93 40.44 26.77
C ASN A 58 53.87 41.28 27.51
N ILE A 59 54.10 41.69 28.76
CA ILE A 59 53.19 42.62 29.46
C ILE A 59 53.41 44.07 28.97
N LEU A 60 54.64 44.41 28.56
CA LEU A 60 54.99 45.75 28.11
C LEU A 60 54.64 46.00 26.66
N ASP A 61 55.00 45.04 25.82
CA ASP A 61 54.62 44.98 24.41
C ASP A 61 53.91 43.64 24.19
N PRO A 62 52.61 43.54 24.54
CA PRO A 62 51.84 42.36 24.19
C PRO A 62 51.98 42.14 22.70
N PRO A 63 52.42 40.95 22.25
CA PRO A 63 52.63 40.69 20.83
C PRO A 63 51.35 41.09 20.14
N ASN A 64 51.47 42.15 19.32
CA ASN A 64 50.37 42.87 18.69
C ASN A 64 49.28 41.85 18.38
N THR A 65 48.17 41.91 19.12
CA THR A 65 47.07 40.98 18.92
C THR A 65 46.78 41.02 17.44
N LYS A 66 47.06 39.91 16.77
CA LYS A 66 47.07 39.73 15.30
C LYS A 66 46.07 40.67 14.64
N SER A 67 46.51 41.39 13.61
CA SER A 67 45.81 42.53 13.00
C SER A 67 44.29 42.34 13.00
N SER A 68 43.54 43.41 13.27
CA SER A 68 42.07 43.43 13.22
C SER A 68 41.49 42.68 12.00
N GLU A 69 42.23 42.69 10.88
CA GLU A 69 41.96 41.95 9.65
C GLU A 69 42.01 40.42 9.82
N GLU A 70 42.99 39.83 10.51
CA GLU A 70 43.05 38.38 10.75
C GLU A 70 41.91 37.89 11.65
N ALA A 71 41.47 38.71 12.61
CA ALA A 71 40.32 38.41 13.47
C ALA A 71 39.00 38.47 12.68
N ALA A 72 38.86 39.46 11.78
CA ALA A 72 37.73 39.56 10.86
C ALA A 72 37.69 38.39 9.88
N GLU A 73 38.84 37.97 9.34
CA GLU A 73 38.94 36.85 8.42
C GLU A 73 38.55 35.51 9.08
N ARG A 74 38.93 35.29 10.34
CA ARG A 74 38.51 34.11 11.12
C ARG A 74 37.00 34.08 11.36
N LYS A 75 36.39 35.24 11.69
CA LYS A 75 34.93 35.35 11.85
C LYS A 75 34.20 35.10 10.52
N ALA A 76 34.71 35.63 9.41
CA ALA A 76 34.16 35.38 8.08
C ALA A 76 34.26 33.90 7.67
N LYS A 77 35.39 33.24 7.95
CA LYS A 77 35.55 31.79 7.73
C LYS A 77 34.61 30.96 8.61
N GLN A 78 34.39 31.36 9.86
CA GLN A 78 33.45 30.70 10.77
C GLN A 78 32.00 30.86 10.30
N TYR A 79 31.62 32.05 9.84
CA TYR A 79 30.30 32.33 9.28
C TYR A 79 30.02 31.52 8.02
N LYS A 80 30.96 31.50 7.06
CA LYS A 80 30.86 30.66 5.85
C LYS A 80 30.68 29.17 6.17
N ARG A 81 31.45 28.65 7.14
CA ARG A 81 31.30 27.26 7.61
C ARG A 81 29.94 27.00 8.27
N HIS A 82 29.35 28.00 8.92
CA HIS A 82 28.03 27.89 9.52
C HIS A 82 26.94 27.86 8.42
N GLU A 83 27.01 28.76 7.44
CA GLU A 83 26.09 28.77 6.29
C GLU A 83 26.16 27.48 5.46
N GLU A 84 27.37 26.97 5.21
CA GLU A 84 27.57 25.69 4.52
C GLU A 84 26.95 24.51 5.32
N LYS A 85 27.05 24.54 6.65
CA LYS A 85 26.41 23.54 7.51
C LYS A 85 24.88 23.64 7.47
N GLU A 86 24.32 24.84 7.50
CA GLU A 86 22.87 25.05 7.44
C GLU A 86 22.29 24.66 6.07
N SER A 87 22.91 25.09 4.97
CA SER A 87 22.51 24.67 3.62
C SER A 87 22.60 23.15 3.43
N LYS A 88 23.64 22.49 3.97
CA LYS A 88 23.75 21.03 3.96
C LYS A 88 22.66 20.34 4.79
N LYS A 89 22.29 20.90 5.95
CA LYS A 89 21.18 20.38 6.76
C LYS A 89 19.84 20.54 6.05
N GLU A 90 19.60 21.70 5.45
CA GLU A 90 18.38 21.98 4.70
C GLU A 90 18.25 21.07 3.48
N ALA A 91 19.31 20.91 2.69
CA ALA A 91 19.35 19.97 1.58
C ALA A 91 19.07 18.52 2.02
N LYS A 92 19.60 18.11 3.19
CA LYS A 92 19.31 16.79 3.76
C LYS A 92 17.85 16.64 4.16
N ARG A 93 17.25 17.66 4.79
CA ARG A 93 15.82 17.65 5.17
C ARG A 93 14.92 17.57 3.94
N LEU A 94 15.23 18.34 2.90
CA LEU A 94 14.46 18.34 1.65
C LEU A 94 14.56 16.99 0.93
N ALA A 95 15.75 16.39 0.88
CA ALA A 95 15.94 15.04 0.33
C ALA A 95 15.22 13.95 1.14
N GLU A 96 15.15 14.09 2.47
CA GLU A 96 14.40 13.17 3.34
C GLU A 96 12.89 13.31 3.15
N GLU A 97 12.38 14.53 3.07
CA GLU A 97 10.97 14.82 2.79
C GLU A 97 10.54 14.28 1.43
N GLU A 98 11.36 14.46 0.39
CA GLU A 98 11.10 13.91 -0.94
C GLU A 98 11.07 12.37 -0.93
N ARG A 99 11.99 11.74 -0.20
CA ARG A 99 12.00 10.27 -0.01
C ARG A 99 10.73 9.79 0.68
N MET A 100 10.29 10.47 1.73
CA MET A 100 9.05 10.14 2.43
C MET A 100 7.82 10.33 1.54
N ARG A 101 7.79 11.41 0.74
CA ARG A 101 6.71 11.64 -0.24
C ARG A 101 6.64 10.50 -1.27
N LYS A 102 7.79 10.14 -1.84
CA LYS A 102 7.90 9.04 -2.81
C LYS A 102 7.49 7.69 -2.22
N GLN A 103 7.85 7.43 -0.96
CA GLN A 103 7.46 6.21 -0.26
C GLN A 103 5.95 6.17 0.00
N ASN A 104 5.35 7.29 0.43
CA ASN A 104 3.91 7.40 0.65
C ASN A 104 3.13 7.24 -0.66
N GLU A 105 3.57 7.87 -1.75
CA GLU A 105 2.98 7.72 -3.07
C GLU A 105 3.06 6.27 -3.57
N ALA A 106 4.21 5.62 -3.40
CA ALA A 106 4.39 4.21 -3.74
C ALA A 106 3.47 3.29 -2.91
N ARG A 107 3.27 3.59 -1.61
CA ARG A 107 2.35 2.85 -0.76
C ARG A 107 0.91 3.02 -1.23
N LEU A 108 0.45 4.26 -1.45
CA LEU A 108 -0.90 4.55 -1.95
C LEU A 108 -1.16 3.86 -3.29
N LYS A 109 -0.17 3.84 -4.20
CA LYS A 109 -0.30 3.15 -5.48
C LYS A 109 -0.46 1.65 -5.32
N ARG A 110 0.30 1.01 -4.42
CA ARG A 110 0.16 -0.42 -4.10
C ARG A 110 -1.20 -0.73 -3.48
N ASP A 111 -1.65 0.08 -2.53
CA ASP A 111 -2.94 -0.11 -1.86
C ASP A 111 -4.10 0.03 -2.87
N ALA A 112 -4.01 1.01 -3.77
CA ALA A 112 -5.00 1.19 -4.84
C ALA A 112 -5.02 0.01 -5.83
N GLU A 113 -3.85 -0.50 -6.22
CA GLU A 113 -3.74 -1.67 -7.10
C GLU A 113 -4.28 -2.93 -6.42
N GLU A 114 -3.99 -3.13 -5.13
CA GLU A 114 -4.49 -4.27 -4.36
C GLU A 114 -6.02 -4.23 -4.23
N MET A 115 -6.59 -3.06 -3.95
CA MET A 115 -8.03 -2.86 -3.90
C MET A 115 -8.69 -3.10 -5.27
N ALA A 116 -8.07 -2.64 -6.37
CA ALA A 116 -8.54 -2.91 -7.72
C ALA A 116 -8.53 -4.41 -8.04
N ARG A 117 -7.45 -5.13 -7.70
CA ARG A 117 -7.36 -6.59 -7.85
C ARG A 117 -8.39 -7.32 -7.01
N LYS A 118 -8.62 -6.89 -5.77
CA LYS A 118 -9.64 -7.47 -4.88
C LYS A 118 -11.04 -7.27 -5.44
N LYS A 119 -11.35 -6.07 -5.95
CA LYS A 119 -12.61 -5.77 -6.61
C LYS A 119 -12.82 -6.64 -7.86
N GLN A 120 -11.82 -6.75 -8.73
CA GLN A 120 -11.88 -7.64 -9.90
C GLN A 120 -12.18 -9.09 -9.53
N ARG A 121 -11.53 -9.63 -8.48
CA ARG A 121 -11.81 -10.98 -8.00
C ARG A 121 -13.23 -11.14 -7.47
N GLN A 122 -13.77 -10.13 -6.77
CA GLN A 122 -15.15 -10.15 -6.28
C GLN A 122 -16.16 -10.07 -7.44
N ASP A 123 -15.90 -9.22 -8.43
CA ASP A 123 -16.73 -9.10 -9.62
C ASP A 123 -16.72 -10.42 -10.42
N GLU A 124 -15.54 -11.01 -10.62
CA GLU A 124 -15.38 -12.31 -11.28
C GLU A 124 -16.11 -13.43 -10.52
N TYR A 125 -15.97 -13.47 -9.19
CA TYR A 125 -16.69 -14.43 -8.35
C TYR A 125 -18.22 -14.28 -8.51
N THR A 126 -18.71 -13.03 -8.48
CA THR A 126 -20.14 -12.73 -8.61
C THR A 126 -20.66 -13.13 -9.99
N GLN A 127 -19.90 -12.85 -11.06
CA GLN A 127 -20.23 -13.25 -12.42
C GLN A 127 -20.28 -14.77 -12.56
N ARG A 128 -19.27 -15.49 -12.08
CA ARG A 128 -19.25 -16.97 -12.10
C ARG A 128 -20.40 -17.58 -11.32
N TYR A 129 -20.75 -16.98 -10.18
CA TYR A 129 -21.90 -17.43 -9.39
C TYR A 129 -23.21 -17.24 -10.15
N ALA A 130 -23.42 -16.06 -10.75
CA ALA A 130 -24.61 -15.78 -11.55
C ALA A 130 -24.71 -16.67 -12.80
N GLU A 131 -23.59 -16.94 -13.47
CA GLU A 131 -23.52 -17.85 -14.61
C GLU A 131 -23.91 -19.27 -14.20
N ARG A 132 -23.37 -19.76 -13.07
CA ARG A 132 -23.74 -21.08 -12.53
C ARG A 132 -25.24 -21.18 -12.25
N GLN A 133 -25.82 -20.17 -11.61
CA GLN A 133 -27.26 -20.13 -11.35
C GLN A 133 -28.09 -20.16 -12.63
N ARG A 134 -27.69 -19.41 -13.67
CA ARG A 134 -28.36 -19.46 -14.98
C ARG A 134 -28.24 -20.82 -15.65
N THR A 135 -27.09 -21.47 -15.56
CA THR A 135 -26.92 -22.81 -16.13
C THR A 135 -27.75 -23.86 -15.38
N GLU A 136 -27.76 -23.81 -14.05
CA GLU A 136 -28.58 -24.70 -13.22
C GLU A 136 -30.07 -24.48 -13.51
N GLU A 137 -30.52 -23.24 -13.57
CA GLU A 137 -31.90 -22.90 -13.93
C GLU A 137 -32.27 -23.37 -15.34
N LYS A 138 -31.37 -23.21 -16.31
CA LYS A 138 -31.58 -23.70 -17.68
C LYS A 138 -31.73 -25.22 -17.70
N THR A 139 -30.82 -25.96 -17.05
CA THR A 139 -30.89 -27.42 -16.97
C THR A 139 -32.16 -27.89 -16.26
N ARG A 140 -32.59 -27.16 -15.22
CA ARG A 140 -33.84 -27.45 -14.51
C ARG A 140 -35.06 -27.25 -15.41
N ARG A 141 -35.12 -26.14 -16.15
CA ARG A 141 -36.22 -25.87 -17.10
C ARG A 141 -36.25 -26.90 -18.22
N GLU A 142 -35.10 -27.27 -18.79
CA GLU A 142 -35.00 -28.33 -19.81
C GLU A 142 -35.50 -29.67 -19.26
N TYR A 143 -35.17 -30.00 -18.01
CA TYR A 143 -35.67 -31.20 -17.34
C TYR A 143 -37.18 -31.16 -17.11
N GLU A 144 -37.71 -30.03 -16.61
CA GLU A 144 -39.15 -29.83 -16.38
C GLU A 144 -39.95 -29.90 -17.69
N GLU A 145 -39.46 -29.26 -18.76
CA GLU A 145 -40.06 -29.31 -20.09
C GLU A 145 -40.04 -30.73 -20.66
N LYS A 146 -38.93 -31.44 -20.52
CA LYS A 146 -38.83 -32.84 -20.95
C LYS A 146 -39.83 -33.71 -20.20
N MET A 147 -39.88 -33.61 -18.87
CA MET A 147 -40.84 -34.32 -18.03
C MET A 147 -42.29 -34.02 -18.43
N GLN A 148 -42.60 -32.75 -18.72
CA GLN A 148 -43.93 -32.36 -19.16
C GLN A 148 -44.25 -32.95 -20.54
N SER A 149 -43.31 -32.90 -21.48
CA SER A 149 -43.50 -33.47 -22.82
C SER A 149 -43.72 -34.98 -22.79
N GLU A 150 -43.01 -35.71 -21.93
CA GLU A 150 -43.17 -37.15 -21.71
C GLU A 150 -44.54 -37.46 -21.10
N LEU A 151 -44.97 -36.65 -20.12
CA LEU A 151 -46.28 -36.81 -19.49
C LEU A 151 -47.42 -36.53 -20.48
N GLU A 152 -47.29 -35.49 -21.31
CA GLU A 152 -48.24 -35.19 -22.38
C GLU A 152 -48.30 -36.29 -23.43
N GLN A 153 -47.15 -36.85 -23.82
CA GLN A 153 -47.12 -37.99 -24.73
C GLN A 153 -47.83 -39.20 -24.12
N TYR A 154 -47.55 -39.52 -22.85
CA TYR A 154 -48.24 -40.59 -22.14
C TYR A 154 -49.76 -40.36 -22.08
N HIS A 155 -50.20 -39.12 -21.84
CA HIS A 155 -51.63 -38.78 -21.82
C HIS A 155 -52.26 -38.94 -23.21
N ARG A 156 -51.58 -38.49 -24.27
CA ARG A 156 -52.02 -38.66 -25.66
C ARG A 156 -52.17 -40.15 -26.02
N GLU A 157 -51.18 -40.97 -25.67
CA GLU A 157 -51.20 -42.42 -25.92
C GLU A 157 -52.30 -43.11 -25.11
N THR A 158 -52.51 -42.71 -23.86
CA THR A 158 -53.57 -43.25 -23.00
C THR A 158 -54.95 -42.90 -23.55
N GLN A 159 -55.17 -41.64 -23.94
CA GLN A 159 -56.43 -41.20 -24.56
C GLN A 159 -56.69 -41.93 -25.88
N PHE A 160 -55.64 -42.08 -26.71
CA PHE A 160 -55.71 -42.83 -27.96
C PHE A 160 -56.13 -44.29 -27.72
N LYS A 161 -55.50 -44.99 -26.77
CA LYS A 161 -55.88 -46.35 -26.40
C LYS A 161 -57.30 -46.43 -25.85
N GLN A 162 -57.70 -45.48 -25.00
CA GLN A 162 -59.04 -45.45 -24.40
C GLN A 162 -60.16 -45.34 -25.44
N GLN A 163 -59.93 -44.60 -26.53
CA GLN A 163 -60.89 -44.49 -27.62
C GLN A 163 -61.25 -45.86 -28.21
N TYR A 164 -60.25 -46.72 -28.43
CA TYR A 164 -60.47 -48.06 -28.98
C TYR A 164 -60.98 -49.05 -27.94
N ILE A 165 -60.63 -48.88 -26.67
CA ILE A 165 -61.27 -49.64 -25.57
C ILE A 165 -62.78 -49.39 -25.60
N ASN A 166 -63.21 -48.14 -25.68
CA ASN A 166 -64.62 -47.77 -25.73
C ASN A 166 -65.32 -48.33 -26.99
N GLU A 167 -64.69 -48.20 -28.16
CA GLU A 167 -65.22 -48.75 -29.41
C GLU A 167 -65.34 -50.29 -29.34
N PHE A 168 -64.35 -50.96 -28.73
CA PHE A 168 -64.36 -52.40 -28.54
C PHE A 168 -65.46 -52.86 -27.59
N ALA A 169 -65.66 -52.16 -26.46
CA ALA A 169 -66.74 -52.45 -25.51
C ALA A 169 -68.13 -52.33 -26.18
N ILE A 170 -68.33 -51.33 -27.03
CA ILE A 170 -69.54 -51.18 -27.84
C ILE A 170 -69.68 -52.35 -28.83
N ALA A 171 -68.60 -52.75 -29.50
CA ALA A 171 -68.64 -53.90 -30.39
C ALA A 171 -68.97 -55.22 -29.66
N ILE A 172 -68.45 -55.41 -28.44
CA ILE A 172 -68.81 -56.56 -27.61
C ILE A 172 -70.31 -56.56 -27.32
N SER A 173 -70.89 -55.42 -26.93
CA SER A 173 -72.32 -55.35 -26.60
C SER A 173 -73.21 -55.69 -27.80
N ILE A 174 -72.79 -55.29 -29.01
CA ILE A 174 -73.50 -55.59 -30.26
C ILE A 174 -73.35 -57.07 -30.67
N TYR A 175 -72.12 -57.59 -30.69
CA TYR A 175 -71.83 -58.93 -31.23
C TYR A 175 -71.89 -60.05 -30.18
N LYS A 176 -72.04 -59.69 -28.90
CA LYS A 176 -72.12 -60.58 -27.72
C LYS A 176 -70.94 -61.55 -27.56
N SER A 177 -69.80 -61.26 -28.19
CA SER A 177 -68.61 -62.11 -28.15
C SER A 177 -67.36 -61.27 -28.41
N PRO A 178 -66.34 -61.32 -27.52
CA PRO A 178 -65.07 -60.62 -27.71
C PRO A 178 -64.36 -61.00 -29.02
N ASP A 179 -64.36 -62.28 -29.40
CA ASP A 179 -63.75 -62.75 -30.64
C ASP A 179 -64.45 -62.21 -31.89
N ARG A 180 -65.79 -62.12 -31.87
CA ARG A 180 -66.56 -61.56 -32.99
C ARG A 180 -66.34 -60.05 -33.10
N ALA A 181 -66.33 -59.35 -31.97
CA ALA A 181 -66.02 -57.91 -31.92
C ALA A 181 -64.61 -57.63 -32.48
N PHE A 182 -63.61 -58.39 -32.03
CA PHE A 182 -62.23 -58.28 -32.51
C PHE A 182 -62.11 -58.54 -34.01
N ARG A 183 -62.72 -59.61 -34.55
CA ARG A 183 -62.66 -59.88 -36.00
C ARG A 183 -63.25 -58.73 -36.83
N LYS A 184 -64.35 -58.13 -36.37
CA LYS A 184 -65.01 -57.02 -37.07
C LYS A 184 -64.17 -55.74 -37.04
N LEU A 185 -63.65 -55.36 -35.88
CA LEU A 185 -62.80 -54.18 -35.75
C LEU A 185 -61.43 -54.37 -36.41
N SER A 186 -60.86 -55.57 -36.34
CA SER A 186 -59.60 -55.89 -37.02
C SER A 186 -59.74 -55.79 -38.54
N LEU A 187 -60.89 -56.19 -39.11
CA LEU A 187 -61.12 -56.01 -40.55
C LEU A 187 -61.24 -54.53 -40.93
N LYS A 188 -61.85 -53.69 -40.07
CA LYS A 188 -62.02 -52.25 -40.30
C LYS A 188 -60.67 -51.52 -40.30
N TYR A 189 -59.82 -51.83 -39.32
CA TYR A 189 -58.52 -51.17 -39.13
C TYR A 189 -57.33 -52.01 -39.63
N HIS A 190 -57.53 -52.91 -40.60
CA HIS A 190 -56.43 -53.73 -41.12
C HIS A 190 -55.46 -52.87 -41.95
N PRO A 191 -54.13 -53.04 -41.84
CA PRO A 191 -53.16 -52.28 -42.64
C PRO A 191 -53.37 -52.45 -44.15
N ASP A 192 -53.69 -53.66 -44.62
CA ASP A 192 -53.98 -53.91 -46.04
C ASP A 192 -55.20 -53.13 -46.58
N LYS A 193 -56.15 -52.77 -45.71
CA LYS A 193 -57.33 -51.97 -46.09
C LYS A 193 -57.12 -50.47 -45.97
N ASN A 194 -56.07 -50.05 -45.25
CA ASN A 194 -55.74 -48.65 -44.99
C ASN A 194 -54.29 -48.36 -45.39
N PRO A 195 -53.93 -48.53 -46.68
CA PRO A 195 -52.54 -48.43 -47.13
C PRO A 195 -51.95 -47.02 -46.95
N GLU A 196 -52.79 -45.97 -47.02
CA GLU A 196 -52.36 -44.57 -46.84
C GLU A 196 -51.94 -44.27 -45.39
N ASN A 197 -52.49 -44.98 -44.41
CA ASN A 197 -52.25 -44.77 -42.97
C ASN A 197 -51.80 -46.08 -42.30
N ARG A 198 -50.88 -46.78 -42.95
CA ARG A 198 -50.43 -48.11 -42.53
C ARG A 198 -49.92 -48.15 -41.08
N GLU A 199 -49.06 -47.21 -40.68
CA GLU A 199 -48.52 -47.16 -39.31
C GLU A 199 -49.62 -46.98 -38.25
N HIS A 200 -50.63 -46.15 -38.55
CA HIS A 200 -51.77 -45.93 -37.66
C HIS A 200 -52.62 -47.19 -37.54
N ALA A 201 -52.90 -47.86 -38.66
CA ALA A 201 -53.63 -49.11 -38.69
C ALA A 201 -52.90 -50.22 -37.90
N GLU A 202 -51.58 -50.34 -38.06
CA GLU A 202 -50.75 -51.30 -37.32
C GLU A 202 -50.80 -51.04 -35.80
N LYS A 203 -50.71 -49.78 -35.36
CA LYS A 203 -50.85 -49.40 -33.94
C LYS A 203 -52.23 -49.78 -33.39
N ILE A 204 -53.31 -49.53 -34.13
CA ILE A 204 -54.67 -49.90 -33.71
C ILE A 204 -54.80 -51.42 -33.60
N GLN A 205 -54.29 -52.19 -34.56
CA GLN A 205 -54.32 -53.66 -34.50
C GLN A 205 -53.66 -54.20 -33.24
N LYS A 206 -52.49 -53.65 -32.89
CA LYS A 206 -51.79 -54.03 -31.66
C LYS A 206 -52.64 -53.74 -30.42
N ILE A 207 -53.22 -52.54 -30.33
CA ILE A 207 -54.13 -52.16 -29.23
C ILE A 207 -55.34 -53.08 -29.15
N LEU A 208 -55.98 -53.40 -30.28
CA LEU A 208 -57.12 -54.31 -30.34
C LEU A 208 -56.75 -55.72 -29.87
N GLY A 209 -55.53 -56.19 -30.19
CA GLY A 209 -54.99 -57.46 -29.71
C GLY A 209 -54.84 -57.49 -28.20
N GLU A 210 -54.19 -56.46 -27.63
CA GLU A 210 -54.04 -56.29 -26.18
C GLU A 210 -55.39 -56.25 -25.46
N ILE A 211 -56.36 -55.49 -25.98
CA ILE A 211 -57.71 -55.41 -25.41
C ILE A 211 -58.39 -56.77 -25.45
N ARG A 212 -58.34 -57.49 -26.58
CA ARG A 212 -58.93 -58.82 -26.70
C ARG A 212 -58.35 -59.78 -25.65
N GLU A 213 -57.04 -59.77 -25.46
CA GLU A 213 -56.38 -60.62 -24.45
C GLU A 213 -56.88 -60.30 -23.04
N GLN A 214 -57.03 -59.02 -22.70
CA GLN A 214 -57.57 -58.60 -21.39
C GLN A 214 -59.01 -59.08 -21.13
N TYR A 215 -59.85 -59.17 -22.17
CA TYR A 215 -61.23 -59.67 -22.05
C TYR A 215 -61.35 -61.21 -22.05
N MET A 216 -60.26 -61.91 -22.37
CA MET A 216 -60.21 -63.37 -22.45
C MET A 216 -59.53 -64.01 -21.23
N GLN A 217 -58.89 -63.20 -20.38
CA GLN A 217 -58.41 -63.59 -19.04
C GLN A 217 -59.57 -63.57 -18.03
#